data_AF-A0A4S8II82-F1
#
_entry.id   AF-A0A4S8II82-F1
#
_cell.length_a   1.000
_cell.length_b   1.000
_cell.length_c   1.000
_cell.angle_alpha   90.00
_cell.angle_beta   90.00
_cell.angle_gamma   90.00
#
_symmetry.space_group_name_H-M   'P 1'
#
loop_
_entity.id
_entity.type
_entity.pdbx_description
1 polymer ?
#
loop_
_entity_poly.entity_id
_entity_poly.type
_entity_poly.pdbx_seq_one_letter_code
_entity_poly.pdbx_strand_id
1 'polypeptide(L)'
;MGFLAQSRFRLTKNPSKTRTGSVVGHGLSSIRSKPRRGRTIPPPTMPQPPAFCRLLSRLHRRPPISQPRRSFVDARVKWIRDRALDHAVEKEKHLQPFHALKDLLLFPSSAASSSPSGPSFPLAFIASHAADLRLPFRPIRFIRLFPSAFIASRSCPLPPPALPPAPLHDDERRAFEAVRPDAADRLLRLLMLVPRRRLPLCLVDRLRWDLGLPRDYARSLLPDYPDYFQIVPSTTGVGGALDLELVLYRKDLAVSAMERYAMKTGGYKKGMSLAFPLHFSRGFDLEKKVRKWLDEWQNLPYISPYEDASHLVPKSDLAEKWMVAMLHEVLHLFVPKKTEKENLVLLGDHLGLSPGFRKVITRHPGIFYVSNKLKTQTVVLREAYRRDLLVVKHPLMGLRYQYIHLMHKGKETDAKKKHSKSRIGAAHGSIDNDITPEDEESEEEDDEDEEEEEELSAASGVDTEDESDDECVSQSSTMEQRETTRHGTNRRVMLKNI
;
A
#
# COMPACT_ATOMS: atom_id res chain seq x y z
N MET A 1 -2.62 28.89 51.97
CA MET A 1 -4.00 29.15 52.45
C MET A 1 -4.94 28.51 51.43
N GLY A 2 -5.20 27.20 51.40
CA GLY A 2 -5.65 26.31 52.47
C GLY A 2 -7.17 26.18 52.35
N PHE A 3 -7.70 25.06 51.85
CA PHE A 3 -8.79 24.29 52.45
C PHE A 3 -9.08 23.00 51.66
N LEU A 4 -8.93 21.87 52.37
CA LEU A 4 -9.36 20.52 52.03
C LEU A 4 -10.90 20.42 52.03
N ALA A 5 -11.45 19.52 51.21
CA ALA A 5 -12.63 18.73 51.59
C ALA A 5 -12.63 17.37 50.87
N GLN A 6 -12.38 16.31 51.63
CA GLN A 6 -12.69 14.93 51.28
C GLN A 6 -14.17 14.67 51.55
N SER A 7 -14.82 13.83 50.74
CA SER A 7 -15.98 13.07 51.21
C SER A 7 -15.94 11.65 50.65
N ARG A 8 -15.82 10.69 51.58
CA ARG A 8 -16.00 9.26 51.39
C ARG A 8 -17.41 8.92 51.88
N PHE A 9 -18.14 8.08 51.14
CA PHE A 9 -19.21 7.27 51.71
C PHE A 9 -19.06 5.81 51.27
N ARG A 10 -19.10 4.90 52.25
CA ARG A 10 -18.97 3.44 52.12
C ARG A 10 -20.27 2.76 52.53
N LEU A 11 -20.57 1.69 51.80
CA LEU A 11 -21.27 0.44 52.17
C LEU A 11 -22.67 0.48 52.80
N THR A 12 -23.56 -0.32 52.20
CA THR A 12 -24.17 -1.50 52.87
C THR A 12 -24.44 -2.63 51.87
N LYS A 13 -24.37 -3.87 52.35
CA LYS A 13 -24.42 -5.14 51.64
C LYS A 13 -25.51 -6.03 52.27
N ASN A 14 -25.97 -7.04 51.52
CA ASN A 14 -26.59 -8.32 51.97
C ASN A 14 -28.16 -8.44 51.93
N PRO A 15 -28.76 -9.65 52.02
CA PRO A 15 -29.11 -10.50 50.86
C PRO A 15 -30.48 -11.23 51.01
N SER A 16 -30.93 -12.04 50.02
CA SER A 16 -31.73 -13.27 50.28
C SER A 16 -31.96 -14.12 49.02
N LYS A 17 -31.74 -15.43 49.15
CA LYS A 17 -32.09 -16.54 48.23
C LYS A 17 -33.51 -17.06 48.51
N THR A 18 -34.07 -17.79 47.51
CA THR A 18 -34.95 -19.00 47.51
C THR A 18 -36.11 -18.83 46.49
N ARG A 19 -36.65 -19.81 45.74
CA ARG A 19 -36.39 -21.23 45.42
C ARG A 19 -37.56 -21.72 44.48
N THR A 20 -37.24 -22.35 43.35
CA THR A 20 -37.93 -23.45 42.57
C THR A 20 -39.40 -23.45 42.09
N GLY A 21 -39.58 -23.95 40.83
CA GLY A 21 -40.68 -24.83 40.34
C GLY A 21 -41.34 -24.32 39.03
N SER A 22 -40.95 -24.71 37.79
CA SER A 22 -41.17 -25.96 37.00
C SER A 22 -42.62 -26.39 36.77
N VAL A 23 -43.13 -26.32 35.51
CA VAL A 23 -43.95 -27.33 34.79
C VAL A 23 -43.92 -27.01 33.26
N VAL A 24 -43.19 -27.79 32.46
CA VAL A 24 -43.59 -28.71 31.35
C VAL A 24 -44.44 -28.16 30.19
N GLY A 25 -43.96 -28.42 28.95
CA GLY A 25 -44.78 -28.41 27.73
C GLY A 25 -43.97 -28.62 26.44
N HIS A 26 -43.88 -29.88 25.99
CA HIS A 26 -43.32 -30.38 24.72
C HIS A 26 -43.85 -29.61 23.49
N GLY A 27 -43.17 -29.42 22.35
CA GLY A 27 -42.36 -30.38 21.60
C GLY A 27 -43.16 -30.93 20.40
N LEU A 28 -42.89 -30.37 19.21
CA LEU A 28 -43.01 -30.97 17.86
C LEU A 28 -44.39 -31.47 17.37
N SER A 29 -44.88 -30.92 16.25
CA SER A 29 -44.90 -31.64 14.96
C SER A 29 -45.64 -30.87 13.86
N SER A 30 -44.96 -30.85 12.71
CA SER A 30 -45.49 -30.59 11.38
C SER A 30 -46.65 -31.53 11.04
N ILE A 31 -47.69 -31.04 10.35
CA ILE A 31 -48.29 -31.73 9.18
C ILE A 31 -49.13 -30.72 8.39
N ARG A 32 -48.86 -30.74 7.09
CA ARG A 32 -49.45 -29.99 5.99
C ARG A 32 -50.69 -30.74 5.50
N SER A 33 -51.84 -30.07 5.37
CA SER A 33 -52.93 -30.54 4.51
C SER A 33 -53.68 -29.37 3.85
N LYS A 34 -53.69 -29.41 2.51
CA LYS A 34 -54.55 -28.64 1.59
C LYS A 34 -56.02 -29.08 1.80
N PRO A 35 -57.08 -28.28 1.46
CA PRO A 35 -57.48 -28.19 0.05
C PRO A 35 -58.33 -26.97 -0.41
N ARG A 36 -58.46 -26.94 -1.75
CA ARG A 36 -59.63 -26.57 -2.59
C ARG A 36 -59.77 -25.15 -3.18
N ARG A 37 -60.08 -25.19 -4.48
CA ARG A 37 -60.33 -24.13 -5.46
C ARG A 37 -61.64 -23.38 -5.17
N GLY A 38 -61.66 -22.09 -5.45
CA GLY A 38 -62.86 -21.25 -5.53
C GLY A 38 -62.62 -20.06 -6.48
N ARG A 39 -63.65 -19.71 -7.25
CA ARG A 39 -63.65 -18.92 -8.49
C ARG A 39 -63.41 -17.41 -8.33
N THR A 40 -62.96 -16.84 -9.44
CA THR A 40 -62.82 -15.44 -9.86
C THR A 40 -64.09 -14.59 -9.72
N ILE A 41 -63.93 -13.37 -9.21
CA ILE A 41 -64.86 -12.22 -9.33
C ILE A 41 -63.99 -10.99 -9.66
N PRO A 42 -64.29 -10.19 -10.70
CA PRO A 42 -63.52 -8.97 -11.02
C PRO A 42 -64.02 -7.75 -10.23
N PRO A 43 -63.15 -6.82 -9.81
CA PRO A 43 -63.55 -5.53 -9.26
C PRO A 43 -63.79 -4.46 -10.36
N PRO A 44 -64.59 -3.41 -10.07
CA PRO A 44 -65.18 -2.51 -11.07
C PRO A 44 -64.24 -1.43 -11.60
N THR A 45 -64.49 -1.04 -12.85
CA THR A 45 -63.85 0.05 -13.60
C THR A 45 -64.38 1.41 -13.14
N MET A 46 -63.48 2.36 -12.86
CA MET A 46 -63.76 3.79 -12.68
C MET A 46 -62.65 4.62 -13.38
N PRO A 47 -62.94 5.89 -13.77
CA PRO A 47 -62.55 6.44 -15.07
C PRO A 47 -61.23 7.21 -15.10
N GLN A 48 -60.64 7.30 -16.29
CA GLN A 48 -59.45 8.09 -16.63
C GLN A 48 -59.72 9.61 -16.57
N PRO A 49 -58.81 10.43 -16.02
CA PRO A 49 -58.88 11.89 -16.14
C PRO A 49 -58.37 12.38 -17.51
N PRO A 50 -58.87 13.53 -18.01
CA PRO A 50 -58.69 13.95 -19.40
C PRO A 50 -57.28 14.45 -19.73
N ALA A 51 -56.90 14.19 -20.98
CA ALA A 51 -55.63 14.54 -21.57
C ALA A 51 -55.55 16.03 -21.93
N PHE A 52 -55.18 16.91 -21.00
CA PHE A 52 -54.67 18.24 -21.34
C PHE A 52 -53.68 18.72 -20.28
N CYS A 53 -52.40 18.42 -20.52
CA CYS A 53 -51.21 19.23 -20.17
C CYS A 53 -49.95 18.44 -20.61
N ARG A 54 -49.90 18.05 -21.89
CA ARG A 54 -48.69 17.52 -22.54
C ARG A 54 -48.04 18.60 -23.40
N LEU A 55 -47.75 19.75 -22.81
CA LEU A 55 -46.85 20.76 -23.38
C LEU A 55 -46.41 21.64 -22.23
N LEU A 56 -45.24 21.30 -21.64
CA LEU A 56 -44.28 22.18 -20.93
C LEU A 56 -43.38 21.32 -20.04
N SER A 57 -42.59 20.44 -20.66
CA SER A 57 -41.39 19.84 -20.04
C SER A 57 -40.32 19.50 -21.09
N ARG A 58 -40.39 20.16 -22.25
CA ARG A 58 -39.42 20.02 -23.36
C ARG A 58 -38.47 21.21 -23.46
N LEU A 59 -37.91 21.71 -22.36
CA LEU A 59 -36.70 22.52 -22.42
C LEU A 59 -35.86 22.21 -21.17
N HIS A 60 -34.58 21.88 -21.40
CA HIS A 60 -33.56 21.35 -20.46
C HIS A 60 -33.37 19.82 -20.41
N ARG A 61 -33.59 19.14 -21.54
CA ARG A 61 -32.82 17.92 -21.81
C ARG A 61 -31.38 18.36 -22.12
N ARG A 62 -30.52 18.39 -21.09
CA ARG A 62 -29.07 18.46 -21.31
C ARG A 62 -28.71 17.34 -22.31
N PRO A 63 -27.86 17.60 -23.31
CA PRO A 63 -27.48 16.54 -24.24
C PRO A 63 -26.86 15.39 -23.42
N PRO A 64 -27.13 14.12 -23.76
CA PRO A 64 -26.34 13.04 -23.19
C PRO A 64 -24.90 13.32 -23.58
N ILE A 65 -24.04 13.57 -22.60
CA ILE A 65 -22.60 13.61 -22.83
C ILE A 65 -22.27 12.19 -23.30
N SER A 66 -22.11 12.03 -24.61
CA SER A 66 -21.59 10.82 -25.22
C SER A 66 -20.15 10.70 -24.75
N GLN A 67 -19.94 10.11 -23.58
CA GLN A 67 -18.60 9.74 -23.15
C GLN A 67 -18.14 8.62 -24.08
N PRO A 68 -17.02 8.80 -24.81
CA PRO A 68 -16.55 7.77 -25.71
C PRO A 68 -16.28 6.50 -24.91
N ARG A 69 -16.75 5.37 -25.45
CA ARG A 69 -16.23 4.05 -25.08
C ARG A 69 -14.72 4.07 -25.37
N ARG A 70 -13.90 3.63 -24.40
CA ARG A 70 -12.41 3.58 -24.43
C ARG A 70 -11.81 3.90 -25.80
N SER A 71 -11.09 5.01 -25.91
CA SER A 71 -10.28 5.28 -27.10
C SER A 71 -8.93 4.55 -27.06
N PHE A 72 -8.46 4.19 -25.85
CA PHE A 72 -7.28 3.36 -25.65
C PHE A 72 -7.63 1.87 -25.56
N VAL A 73 -7.46 1.20 -26.71
CA VAL A 73 -7.40 -0.27 -26.80
C VAL A 73 -6.10 -0.70 -26.14
N ASP A 74 -6.16 -1.15 -24.88
CA ASP A 74 -5.25 -2.08 -24.19
C ASP A 74 -3.76 -2.07 -24.62
N ALA A 75 -3.20 -0.91 -24.97
CA ALA A 75 -1.90 -0.88 -25.61
C ALA A 75 -0.88 -1.18 -24.52
N ARG A 76 -0.13 -2.26 -24.73
CA ARG A 76 0.91 -2.69 -23.81
C ARG A 76 2.03 -1.67 -23.87
N VAL A 77 2.03 -0.74 -22.92
CA VAL A 77 3.12 0.22 -22.81
C VAL A 77 4.36 -0.56 -22.34
N LYS A 78 5.44 -0.49 -23.12
CA LYS A 78 6.70 -1.17 -22.81
C LYS A 78 7.22 -0.65 -21.47
N TRP A 79 7.45 -1.54 -20.51
CA TRP A 79 8.14 -1.17 -19.27
C TRP A 79 9.61 -0.92 -19.58
N ILE A 80 10.16 0.19 -19.11
CA ILE A 80 11.58 0.54 -19.26
C ILE A 80 12.15 0.82 -17.88
N ARG A 81 13.24 0.11 -17.59
CA ARG A 81 13.97 0.22 -16.33
C ARG A 81 14.47 1.63 -16.08
N ASP A 82 14.31 2.10 -14.85
CA ASP A 82 14.85 3.36 -14.36
C ASP A 82 15.83 3.07 -13.22
N ARG A 83 17.13 3.10 -13.53
CA ARG A 83 18.19 2.73 -12.58
C ARG A 83 18.17 3.58 -11.31
N ALA A 84 17.84 4.86 -11.43
CA ALA A 84 17.85 5.78 -10.30
C ALA A 84 16.67 5.52 -9.34
N LEU A 85 15.48 5.25 -9.89
CA LEU A 85 14.33 4.87 -9.07
C LEU A 85 14.46 3.48 -8.47
N ASP A 86 15.08 2.53 -9.19
CA ASP A 86 15.44 1.22 -8.65
C ASP A 86 16.40 1.38 -7.46
N HIS A 87 17.43 2.21 -7.58
CA HIS A 87 18.36 2.50 -6.49
C HIS A 87 17.64 3.13 -5.28
N ALA A 88 16.67 4.02 -5.52
CA ALA A 88 15.86 4.61 -4.45
C ALA A 88 15.01 3.60 -3.66
N VAL A 89 14.63 2.48 -4.29
CA VAL A 89 13.96 1.36 -3.62
C VAL A 89 14.99 0.49 -2.90
N GLU A 90 16.08 0.16 -3.58
CA GLU A 90 17.12 -0.76 -3.10
C GLU A 90 17.85 -0.25 -1.85
N LYS A 91 18.14 1.05 -1.76
CA LYS A 91 18.82 1.64 -0.60
C LYS A 91 18.06 1.50 0.72
N GLU A 92 16.74 1.25 0.67
CA GLU A 92 15.90 1.07 1.86
C GLU A 92 15.69 -0.41 2.23
N LYS A 93 16.30 -1.37 1.50
CA LYS A 93 16.12 -2.83 1.64
C LYS A 93 16.11 -3.35 3.07
N HIS A 94 17.02 -2.85 3.91
CA HIS A 94 17.22 -3.33 5.27
C HIS A 94 16.75 -2.34 6.33
N LEU A 95 16.13 -1.22 5.94
CA LEU A 95 15.81 -0.13 6.84
C LEU A 95 14.66 -0.47 7.80
N GLN A 96 13.57 -1.06 7.31
CA GLN A 96 12.46 -1.47 8.19
C GLN A 96 12.90 -2.53 9.22
N PRO A 97 13.60 -3.63 8.85
CA PRO A 97 14.10 -4.60 9.83
C PRO A 97 15.12 -3.99 10.79
N PHE A 98 15.94 -3.04 10.33
CA PHE A 98 16.87 -2.30 11.17
C PHE A 98 16.13 -1.50 12.26
N HIS A 99 15.10 -0.73 11.89
CA HIS A 99 14.27 0.00 12.85
C HIS A 99 13.54 -0.93 13.81
N ALA A 100 12.99 -2.05 13.32
CA ALA A 100 12.31 -3.02 14.18
C ALA A 100 13.26 -3.60 15.25
N LEU A 101 14.50 -3.93 14.87
CA LEU A 101 15.52 -4.41 15.80
C LEU A 101 15.95 -3.30 16.77
N LYS A 102 16.17 -2.07 16.27
CA LYS A 102 16.46 -0.89 17.10
C LYS A 102 15.40 -0.69 18.17
N ASP A 103 14.13 -0.70 17.79
CA ASP A 103 13.01 -0.46 18.71
C ASP A 103 12.89 -1.58 19.75
N LEU A 104 13.17 -2.83 19.37
CA LEU A 104 13.21 -3.95 20.31
C LEU A 104 14.30 -3.75 21.39
N LEU A 105 15.46 -3.22 20.99
CA LEU A 105 16.57 -2.94 21.92
C LEU A 105 16.26 -1.75 22.84
N LEU A 106 15.62 -0.70 22.32
CA LEU A 106 15.35 0.54 23.07
C LEU A 106 14.15 0.43 24.03
N PHE A 107 13.14 -0.36 23.68
CA PHE A 107 11.95 -0.56 24.49
C PHE A 107 11.84 -2.02 24.94
N PRO A 108 12.72 -2.47 25.85
CA PRO A 108 12.65 -3.82 26.36
C PRO A 108 11.31 -4.02 27.06
N SER A 109 10.48 -4.91 26.51
CA SER A 109 9.35 -5.44 27.27
C SER A 109 9.92 -6.04 28.55
N SER A 110 9.31 -5.71 29.69
CA SER A 110 9.78 -5.87 31.08
C SER A 110 10.42 -7.21 31.50
N ALA A 111 10.47 -8.22 30.62
CA ALA A 111 10.97 -9.55 30.90
C ALA A 111 12.47 -9.78 30.59
N ALA A 112 13.21 -8.85 29.94
CA ALA A 112 14.50 -9.21 29.33
C ALA A 112 15.72 -8.30 29.56
N SER A 113 15.66 -7.20 30.31
CA SER A 113 16.88 -6.42 30.58
C SER A 113 16.79 -5.54 31.82
N SER A 114 17.21 -6.07 32.96
CA SER A 114 17.71 -5.28 34.09
C SER A 114 19.20 -5.60 34.27
N SER A 115 20.02 -5.24 33.27
CA SER A 115 21.48 -5.29 33.40
C SER A 115 22.01 -3.86 33.51
N PRO A 116 22.89 -3.54 34.48
CA PRO A 116 23.48 -2.21 34.65
C PRO A 116 24.39 -1.78 33.47
N SER A 117 24.52 -2.63 32.46
CA SER A 117 25.43 -2.53 31.33
C SER A 117 24.76 -2.14 30.00
N GLY A 118 23.44 -1.92 29.99
CA GLY A 118 22.65 -1.53 28.81
C GLY A 118 21.68 -2.62 28.33
N PRO A 119 20.75 -2.31 27.40
CA PRO A 119 19.77 -3.28 26.92
C PRO A 119 20.43 -4.28 25.98
N SER A 120 20.60 -5.53 26.44
CA SER A 120 21.13 -6.64 25.65
C SER A 120 20.11 -7.78 25.61
N PHE A 121 19.95 -8.40 24.44
CA PHE A 121 19.05 -9.53 24.26
C PHE A 121 19.81 -10.79 23.83
N PRO A 122 19.46 -11.98 24.36
CA PRO A 122 19.95 -13.23 23.84
C PRO A 122 19.60 -13.37 22.35
N LEU A 123 20.54 -13.88 21.56
CA LEU A 123 20.30 -14.12 20.13
C LEU A 123 19.10 -15.05 19.88
N ALA A 124 18.88 -16.01 20.78
CA ALA A 124 17.73 -16.91 20.74
C ALA A 124 16.39 -16.15 20.86
N PHE A 125 16.34 -15.10 21.69
CA PHE A 125 15.16 -14.26 21.82
C PHE A 125 14.88 -13.48 20.52
N ILE A 126 15.93 -12.89 19.92
CA ILE A 126 15.81 -12.20 18.62
C ILE A 126 15.39 -13.19 17.52
N ALA A 127 15.91 -14.41 17.55
CA ALA A 127 15.52 -15.47 16.60
C ALA A 127 14.06 -15.88 16.75
N SER A 128 13.52 -15.95 17.97
CA SER A 128 12.10 -16.23 18.19
C SER A 128 11.16 -15.14 17.65
N HIS A 129 11.63 -13.89 17.57
CA HIS A 129 10.88 -12.74 17.03
C HIS A 129 11.28 -12.37 15.60
N ALA A 130 12.03 -13.23 14.89
CA ALA A 130 12.58 -12.88 13.58
C ALA A 130 11.51 -12.55 12.52
N ALA A 131 10.34 -13.19 12.60
CA ALA A 131 9.21 -12.93 11.71
C ALA A 131 8.60 -11.54 11.96
N ASP A 132 8.38 -11.17 13.23
CA ASP A 132 7.84 -9.86 13.61
C ASP A 132 8.77 -8.71 13.23
N LEU A 133 10.08 -8.96 13.31
CA LEU A 133 11.14 -8.04 12.90
C LEU A 133 11.35 -7.98 11.39
N ARG A 134 10.69 -8.85 10.61
CA ARG A 134 10.86 -8.99 9.15
C ARG A 134 12.32 -9.18 8.74
N LEU A 135 13.10 -9.94 9.52
CA LEU A 135 14.51 -10.17 9.22
C LEU A 135 14.64 -11.04 7.94
N PRO A 136 15.40 -10.60 6.92
CA PRO A 136 15.52 -11.33 5.66
C PRO A 136 16.32 -12.63 5.76
N PHE A 137 17.09 -12.79 6.85
CA PHE A 137 17.93 -13.96 7.10
C PHE A 137 18.25 -14.06 8.60
N ARG A 138 19.08 -15.03 8.98
CA ARG A 138 19.42 -15.33 10.38
C ARG A 138 19.84 -14.07 11.17
N PRO A 139 19.31 -13.83 12.38
CA PRO A 139 19.57 -12.61 13.14
C PRO A 139 21.06 -12.28 13.34
N ILE A 140 21.89 -13.29 13.59
CA ILE A 140 23.33 -13.08 13.78
C ILE A 140 24.01 -12.54 12.53
N ARG A 141 23.58 -13.00 11.35
CA ARG A 141 24.09 -12.49 10.07
C ARG A 141 23.63 -11.05 9.87
N PHE A 142 22.41 -10.70 10.31
CA PHE A 142 21.87 -9.33 10.17
C PHE A 142 22.60 -8.35 11.07
N ILE A 143 22.82 -8.71 12.33
CA ILE A 143 23.61 -7.92 13.29
C ILE A 143 25.02 -7.68 12.75
N ARG A 144 25.66 -8.72 12.19
CA ARG A 144 27.01 -8.62 11.60
C ARG A 144 27.07 -7.78 10.31
N LEU A 145 25.95 -7.60 9.61
CA LEU A 145 25.91 -6.78 8.40
C LEU A 145 26.04 -5.28 8.72
N PHE A 146 25.66 -4.87 9.93
CA PHE A 146 25.62 -3.47 10.36
C PHE A 146 26.41 -3.26 11.68
N PRO A 147 27.74 -3.49 11.67
CA PRO A 147 28.57 -3.41 12.87
C PRO A 147 28.67 -2.00 13.46
N SER A 148 28.37 -0.97 12.67
CA SER A 148 28.31 0.44 13.09
C SER A 148 27.15 0.76 14.02
N ALA A 149 26.12 -0.09 14.06
CA ALA A 149 24.91 0.13 14.84
C ALA A 149 24.60 -1.01 15.83
N PHE A 150 25.00 -2.24 15.51
CA PHE A 150 24.74 -3.41 16.37
C PHE A 150 26.04 -4.19 16.59
N ILE A 151 26.25 -4.64 17.82
CA ILE A 151 27.44 -5.43 18.17
C ILE A 151 27.01 -6.74 18.83
N ALA A 152 27.49 -7.86 18.30
CA ALA A 152 27.26 -9.19 18.86
C ALA A 152 28.36 -9.51 19.89
N SER A 153 28.01 -9.57 21.18
CA SER A 153 28.94 -10.02 22.22
C SER A 153 28.82 -11.52 22.48
N ARG A 154 29.98 -12.20 22.56
CA ARG A 154 30.12 -13.59 23.01
C ARG A 154 30.69 -13.58 24.44
N SER A 155 29.92 -13.07 25.40
CA SER A 155 30.13 -13.20 26.87
C SER A 155 31.56 -12.98 27.44
N CYS A 156 31.88 -11.79 28.01
CA CYS A 156 32.77 -11.56 29.20
C CYS A 156 32.92 -10.04 29.55
N PRO A 157 33.50 -9.63 30.72
CA PRO A 157 33.10 -8.48 31.54
C PRO A 157 33.79 -7.18 31.13
N LEU A 158 33.56 -6.75 29.89
CA LEU A 158 33.83 -5.37 29.47
C LEU A 158 32.51 -4.67 29.18
N PRO A 159 32.44 -3.34 29.35
CA PRO A 159 31.20 -2.61 29.17
C PRO A 159 30.66 -2.87 27.75
N PRO A 160 29.35 -3.17 27.62
CA PRO A 160 28.71 -3.30 26.32
C PRO A 160 28.85 -2.00 25.53
N PRO A 161 28.94 -2.11 24.20
CA PRO A 161 29.21 -0.98 23.34
C PRO A 161 27.94 -0.14 23.07
N ALA A 162 28.18 1.11 22.70
CA ALA A 162 27.20 2.18 22.55
C ALA A 162 25.93 1.78 21.77
N LEU A 163 24.81 2.27 22.29
CA LEU A 163 23.47 2.32 21.68
C LEU A 163 23.53 2.69 20.18
N PRO A 164 22.49 2.35 19.38
CA PRO A 164 22.21 3.14 18.16
C PRO A 164 22.29 4.61 18.60
N PRO A 165 23.06 5.50 17.94
CA PRO A 165 23.54 6.71 18.59
C PRO A 165 22.34 7.41 19.21
N ALA A 166 22.26 7.41 20.55
CA ALA A 166 21.18 8.03 21.32
C ALA A 166 20.72 9.37 20.71
N PRO A 167 21.63 10.25 20.22
CA PRO A 167 21.22 11.47 19.53
C PRO A 167 20.31 11.25 18.31
N LEU A 168 20.58 10.27 17.45
CA LEU A 168 19.77 10.03 16.25
C LEU A 168 18.38 9.50 16.59
N HIS A 169 18.26 8.69 17.65
CA HIS A 169 16.95 8.28 18.15
C HIS A 169 16.18 9.43 18.81
N ASP A 170 16.87 10.31 19.53
CA ASP A 170 16.24 11.51 20.09
C ASP A 170 15.84 12.52 19.01
N ASP A 171 16.64 12.65 17.94
CA ASP A 171 16.28 13.40 16.73
C ASP A 171 15.03 12.79 16.07
N GLU A 172 14.97 11.46 15.96
CA GLU A 172 13.80 10.73 15.45
C GLU A 172 12.55 11.04 16.27
N ARG A 173 12.63 10.94 17.60
CA ARG A 173 11.52 11.29 18.49
C ARG A 173 11.09 12.73 18.29
N ARG A 174 12.03 13.69 18.31
CA ARG A 174 11.73 15.12 18.09
C ARG A 174 11.08 15.37 16.72
N ALA A 175 11.49 14.66 15.68
CA ALA A 175 10.88 14.79 14.37
C ALA A 175 9.45 14.22 14.34
N PHE A 176 9.18 13.10 15.01
CA PHE A 176 7.81 12.60 15.16
C PHE A 176 6.92 13.60 15.91
N GLU A 177 7.44 14.22 16.96
CA GLU A 177 6.72 15.28 17.68
C GLU A 177 6.38 16.48 16.77
N ALA A 178 7.37 16.96 16.02
CA ALA A 178 7.22 18.12 15.14
C ALA A 178 6.26 17.87 13.96
N VAL A 179 6.26 16.64 13.43
CA VAL A 179 5.43 16.25 12.26
C VAL A 179 4.09 15.63 12.70
N ARG A 180 3.81 15.52 14.00
CA ARG A 180 2.57 14.95 14.54
C ARG A 180 1.28 15.50 13.88
N PRO A 181 1.05 16.82 13.78
CA PRO A 181 -0.18 17.33 13.17
C PRO A 181 -0.28 16.94 11.68
N ASP A 182 0.83 16.99 10.95
CA ASP A 182 0.85 16.56 9.54
C ASP A 182 0.62 15.04 9.42
N ALA A 183 1.09 14.24 10.36
CA ALA A 183 0.80 12.81 10.42
C ALA A 183 -0.68 12.51 10.65
N ALA A 184 -1.33 13.26 11.57
CA ALA A 184 -2.77 13.19 11.77
C ALA A 184 -3.53 13.62 10.51
N ASP A 185 -3.15 14.72 9.86
CA ASP A 185 -3.77 15.19 8.63
C ASP A 185 -3.64 14.17 7.48
N ARG A 186 -2.48 13.50 7.34
CA ARG A 186 -2.29 12.43 6.33
C ARG A 186 -3.20 11.23 6.60
N LEU A 187 -3.31 10.79 7.85
CA LEU A 187 -4.20 9.69 8.23
C LEU A 187 -5.68 10.07 8.05
N LEU A 188 -6.05 11.29 8.44
CA LEU A 188 -7.38 11.85 8.27
C LEU A 188 -7.78 11.91 6.79
N ARG A 189 -6.89 12.44 5.94
CA ARG A 189 -7.06 12.46 4.49
C ARG A 189 -7.20 11.07 3.89
N LEU A 190 -6.41 10.10 4.36
CA LEU A 190 -6.54 8.71 3.89
C LEU A 190 -7.94 8.15 4.19
N LEU A 191 -8.47 8.37 5.40
CA LEU A 191 -9.82 7.95 5.76
C LEU A 191 -10.91 8.69 4.95
N MET A 192 -10.70 9.95 4.62
CA MET A 192 -11.62 10.74 3.80
C MET A 192 -11.72 10.24 2.36
N LEU A 193 -10.68 9.57 1.84
CA LEU A 193 -10.70 8.94 0.51
C LEU A 193 -11.52 7.64 0.49
N VAL A 194 -11.70 7.00 1.64
CA VAL A 194 -12.40 5.72 1.75
C VAL A 194 -13.90 5.97 1.76
N PRO A 195 -14.69 5.39 0.84
CA PRO A 195 -16.14 5.65 0.76
C PRO A 195 -16.88 5.32 2.07
N ARG A 196 -16.48 4.22 2.75
CA ARG A 196 -17.02 3.81 4.05
C ARG A 196 -16.48 4.61 5.22
N ARG A 197 -15.46 5.45 4.99
CA ARG A 197 -14.77 6.26 6.01
C ARG A 197 -14.23 5.44 7.19
N ARG A 198 -13.92 4.17 6.92
CA ARG A 198 -13.45 3.17 7.88
C ARG A 198 -12.37 2.33 7.25
N LEU A 199 -11.26 2.12 7.96
CA LEU A 199 -10.17 1.24 7.55
C LEU A 199 -9.81 0.25 8.66
N PRO A 200 -9.59 -1.04 8.35
CA PRO A 200 -9.10 -1.99 9.34
C PRO A 200 -7.77 -1.53 9.95
N LEU A 201 -7.63 -1.63 11.28
CA LEU A 201 -6.38 -1.24 11.95
C LEU A 201 -5.18 -2.06 11.45
N CYS A 202 -5.37 -3.33 11.10
CA CYS A 202 -4.31 -4.16 10.54
C CYS A 202 -3.77 -3.62 9.18
N LEU A 203 -4.63 -2.94 8.40
CA LEU A 203 -4.22 -2.29 7.16
C LEU A 203 -3.49 -0.97 7.45
N VAL A 204 -3.97 -0.19 8.44
CA VAL A 204 -3.27 1.02 8.90
C VAL A 204 -1.89 0.66 9.45
N ASP A 205 -1.77 -0.43 10.22
CA ASP A 205 -0.50 -0.94 10.75
C ASP A 205 0.48 -1.35 9.65
N ARG A 206 -0.03 -1.91 8.55
CA ARG A 206 0.78 -2.24 7.37
C ARG A 206 1.30 -0.99 6.67
N LEU A 207 0.46 0.04 6.56
CA LEU A 207 0.79 1.33 5.93
C LEU A 207 1.51 2.31 6.88
N ARG A 208 1.66 1.98 8.17
CA ARG A 208 2.19 2.90 9.20
C ARG A 208 3.54 3.49 8.84
N TRP A 209 4.40 2.66 8.23
CA TRP A 209 5.74 3.08 7.82
C TRP A 209 5.65 4.10 6.70
N ASP A 210 4.83 3.84 5.69
CA ASP A 210 4.69 4.72 4.53
C ASP A 210 3.97 6.02 4.91
N LEU A 211 3.00 5.97 5.82
CA LEU A 211 2.33 7.15 6.38
C LEU A 211 3.18 7.95 7.35
N GLY A 212 4.31 7.40 7.82
CA GLY A 212 5.17 8.04 8.83
C GLY A 212 4.50 8.14 10.20
N LEU A 213 3.72 7.14 10.59
CA LEU A 213 3.08 7.06 11.91
C LEU A 213 4.04 6.45 12.94
N PRO A 214 3.99 6.89 14.21
CA PRO A 214 4.68 6.20 15.31
C PRO A 214 4.25 4.74 15.43
N ARG A 215 5.12 3.88 15.97
CA ARG A 215 4.80 2.45 16.18
C ARG A 215 3.58 2.23 17.06
N ASP A 216 3.38 3.12 18.03
CA ASP A 216 2.30 3.11 19.01
C ASP A 216 1.22 4.16 18.72
N TYR A 217 1.06 4.61 17.47
CA TYR A 217 0.14 5.68 17.06
C TYR A 217 -1.27 5.54 17.64
N ALA A 218 -1.77 4.31 17.83
CA ALA A 218 -3.08 4.06 18.44
C ALA A 218 -3.20 4.61 19.87
N ARG A 219 -2.08 4.69 20.60
CA ARG A 219 -1.99 5.23 21.96
C ARG A 219 -1.32 6.61 22.02
N SER A 220 -0.45 6.93 21.06
CA SER A 220 0.36 8.16 21.08
C SER A 220 -0.12 9.27 20.12
N LEU A 221 -0.94 8.94 19.12
CA LEU A 221 -1.48 9.90 18.15
C LEU A 221 -3.00 10.00 18.21
N LEU A 222 -3.72 8.87 18.15
CA LEU A 222 -5.18 8.89 18.05
C LEU A 222 -5.87 9.58 19.24
N PRO A 223 -5.44 9.39 20.51
CA PRO A 223 -6.08 10.04 21.65
C PRO A 223 -5.98 11.58 21.65
N ASP A 224 -5.00 12.15 20.94
CA ASP A 224 -4.83 13.60 20.82
C ASP A 224 -5.83 14.21 19.82
N TYR A 225 -6.45 13.38 18.98
CA TYR A 225 -7.40 13.79 17.93
C TYR A 225 -8.72 13.00 18.00
N PRO A 226 -9.44 13.06 19.15
CA PRO A 226 -10.69 12.31 19.34
C PRO A 226 -11.81 12.81 18.41
N ASP A 227 -11.75 14.06 17.98
CA ASP A 227 -12.70 14.66 17.03
C ASP A 227 -12.53 14.11 15.61
N TYR A 228 -11.39 13.48 15.31
CA TYR A 228 -11.07 12.96 13.97
C TYR A 228 -11.19 11.45 13.89
N PHE A 229 -10.74 10.75 14.93
CA PHE A 229 -10.55 9.31 14.89
C PHE A 229 -11.31 8.60 16.00
N GLN A 230 -11.97 7.51 15.62
CA GLN A 230 -12.60 6.59 16.57
C GLN A 230 -12.21 5.16 16.24
N ILE A 231 -11.80 4.39 17.24
CA ILE A 231 -11.59 2.95 17.09
C ILE A 231 -12.93 2.24 17.37
N VAL A 232 -13.41 1.48 16.40
CA VAL A 232 -14.69 0.75 16.48
C VAL A 232 -14.48 -0.73 16.21
N PRO A 233 -15.36 -1.62 16.73
CA PRO A 233 -15.34 -3.03 16.35
C PRO A 233 -15.55 -3.18 14.84
N SER A 234 -14.76 -4.06 14.23
CA SER A 234 -14.82 -4.28 12.79
C SER A 234 -16.15 -4.89 12.37
N THR A 235 -16.72 -4.36 11.30
CA THR A 235 -18.00 -4.85 10.75
C THR A 235 -17.84 -6.15 9.95
N THR A 236 -16.61 -6.47 9.53
CA THR A 236 -16.27 -7.59 8.65
C THR A 236 -15.49 -8.71 9.37
N GLY A 237 -15.11 -8.51 10.63
CA GLY A 237 -14.14 -9.36 11.32
C GLY A 237 -14.75 -10.54 12.09
N VAL A 238 -14.28 -11.75 11.77
CA VAL A 238 -14.28 -12.88 12.72
C VAL A 238 -13.16 -12.62 13.74
N GLY A 239 -13.47 -12.69 15.04
CA GLY A 239 -12.44 -12.66 16.09
C GLY A 239 -12.02 -11.27 16.62
N GLY A 240 -12.94 -10.33 16.77
CA GLY A 240 -12.67 -9.09 17.54
C GLY A 240 -11.73 -8.09 16.86
N ALA A 241 -11.62 -8.14 15.53
CA ALA A 241 -10.88 -7.14 14.76
C ALA A 241 -11.44 -5.72 14.98
N LEU A 242 -10.59 -4.71 14.81
CA LEU A 242 -10.90 -3.30 15.05
C LEU A 242 -10.68 -2.49 13.77
N ASP A 243 -11.58 -1.54 13.52
CA ASP A 243 -11.50 -0.58 12.43
C ASP A 243 -11.24 0.82 13.01
N LEU A 244 -10.51 1.64 12.25
CA LEU A 244 -10.37 3.06 12.46
C LEU A 244 -11.44 3.80 11.64
N GLU A 245 -12.32 4.53 12.31
CA GLU A 245 -13.40 5.31 11.74
C GLU A 245 -13.09 6.81 11.77
N LEU A 246 -13.49 7.49 10.69
CA LEU A 246 -13.53 8.94 10.60
C LEU A 246 -14.74 9.50 11.34
N VAL A 247 -14.49 10.36 12.34
CA VAL A 247 -15.54 11.06 13.08
C VAL A 247 -15.97 12.33 12.35
N LEU A 248 -15.02 13.23 12.09
CA LEU A 248 -15.28 14.52 11.45
C LEU A 248 -14.65 14.64 10.07
N TYR A 249 -15.47 14.93 9.06
CA TYR A 249 -14.99 15.23 7.71
C TYR A 249 -14.58 16.71 7.59
N ARG A 250 -13.28 16.96 7.42
CA ARG A 250 -12.71 18.31 7.25
C ARG A 250 -12.61 18.71 5.78
N LYS A 251 -13.53 19.57 5.32
CA LYS A 251 -13.58 20.04 3.91
C LYS A 251 -12.35 20.85 3.50
N ASP A 252 -11.73 21.53 4.44
CA ASP A 252 -10.50 22.29 4.25
C ASP A 252 -9.29 21.40 3.93
N LEU A 253 -9.30 20.15 4.40
CA LEU A 253 -8.28 19.16 4.06
C LEU A 253 -8.59 18.40 2.76
N ALA A 254 -9.82 18.47 2.24
CA ALA A 254 -10.31 17.80 1.04
C ALA A 254 -9.83 18.49 -0.26
N VAL A 255 -8.54 18.77 -0.36
CA VAL A 255 -7.89 19.36 -1.52
C VAL A 255 -6.75 18.43 -1.92
N SER A 256 -6.77 17.90 -3.15
CA SER A 256 -5.76 16.95 -3.61
C SER A 256 -4.38 17.60 -3.83
N ALA A 257 -3.34 16.80 -3.93
CA ALA A 257 -1.98 17.23 -4.25
C ALA A 257 -1.93 17.97 -5.59
N MET A 258 -2.67 17.48 -6.59
CA MET A 258 -2.81 18.13 -7.90
C MET A 258 -3.51 19.48 -7.80
N GLU A 259 -4.59 19.57 -7.03
CA GLU A 259 -5.31 20.83 -6.81
C GLU A 259 -4.43 21.83 -6.04
N ARG A 260 -3.75 21.39 -4.98
CA ARG A 260 -2.80 22.21 -4.20
C ARG A 260 -1.68 22.74 -5.08
N TYR A 261 -1.13 21.92 -5.98
CA TYR A 261 -0.12 22.34 -6.93
C TYR A 261 -0.65 23.40 -7.90
N ALA A 262 -1.82 23.16 -8.50
CA ALA A 262 -2.41 24.07 -9.46
C ALA A 262 -2.86 25.41 -8.83
N MET A 263 -3.34 25.39 -7.58
CA MET A 263 -3.67 26.61 -6.82
C MET A 263 -2.42 27.48 -6.57
N LYS A 264 -1.25 26.87 -6.33
CA LYS A 264 0.02 27.60 -6.15
C LYS A 264 0.52 28.23 -7.45
N THR A 265 0.36 27.54 -8.57
CA THR A 265 0.79 28.02 -9.90
C THR A 265 -0.21 29.02 -10.51
N GLY A 266 -1.42 29.12 -9.94
CA GLY A 266 -2.48 30.02 -10.39
C GLY A 266 -3.34 29.40 -11.50
N GLY A 267 -4.61 29.85 -11.59
CA GLY A 267 -5.49 29.51 -12.72
C GLY A 267 -6.35 28.25 -12.58
N TYR A 268 -6.34 27.56 -11.45
CA TYR A 268 -7.23 26.42 -11.23
C TYR A 268 -8.65 26.84 -10.78
N LYS A 269 -9.66 26.31 -11.46
CA LYS A 269 -11.05 26.29 -11.02
C LYS A 269 -11.56 24.86 -11.10
N LYS A 270 -12.40 24.46 -10.14
CA LYS A 270 -13.01 23.14 -10.11
C LYS A 270 -13.73 22.83 -11.43
N GLY A 271 -13.46 21.64 -11.99
CA GLY A 271 -13.97 21.21 -13.30
C GLY A 271 -13.07 21.56 -14.49
N MET A 272 -12.00 22.34 -14.30
CA MET A 272 -10.96 22.52 -15.31
C MET A 272 -10.13 21.24 -15.49
N SER A 273 -9.48 21.11 -16.65
CA SER A 273 -8.47 20.07 -16.85
C SER A 273 -7.24 20.35 -15.98
N LEU A 274 -6.74 19.31 -15.34
CA LEU A 274 -5.41 19.30 -14.73
C LEU A 274 -4.62 18.16 -15.37
N ALA A 275 -3.43 18.51 -15.86
CA ALA A 275 -2.50 17.55 -16.43
C ALA A 275 -1.53 17.08 -15.35
N PHE A 276 -1.35 15.77 -15.23
CA PHE A 276 -0.34 15.19 -14.35
C PHE A 276 1.07 15.50 -14.88
N PRO A 277 2.05 15.81 -14.02
CA PRO A 277 3.45 15.82 -14.40
C PRO A 277 3.88 14.48 -14.99
N LEU A 278 4.44 14.50 -16.20
CA LEU A 278 4.90 13.30 -16.90
C LEU A 278 6.43 13.26 -16.97
N HIS A 279 7.01 12.17 -16.48
CA HIS A 279 8.43 11.88 -16.58
C HIS A 279 8.63 10.47 -17.11
N PHE A 280 9.44 10.31 -18.15
CA PHE A 280 9.71 9.01 -18.75
C PHE A 280 11.18 8.62 -18.56
N SER A 281 11.46 7.32 -18.46
CA SER A 281 12.83 6.80 -18.40
C SER A 281 13.60 7.20 -19.66
N ARG A 282 14.94 7.35 -19.55
CA ARG A 282 15.78 7.64 -20.73
C ARG A 282 15.61 6.53 -21.78
N GLY A 283 15.39 6.93 -23.05
CA GLY A 283 15.16 5.99 -24.15
C GLY A 283 13.72 5.49 -24.27
N PHE A 284 12.78 6.04 -23.48
CA PHE A 284 11.35 5.77 -23.64
C PHE A 284 10.77 6.57 -24.79
N ASP A 285 10.36 5.87 -25.84
CA ASP A 285 9.65 6.46 -26.98
C ASP A 285 8.19 6.04 -26.98
N LEU A 286 7.29 7.03 -27.00
CA LEU A 286 5.85 6.79 -27.11
C LEU A 286 5.46 6.76 -28.57
N GLU A 287 4.83 5.67 -28.98
CA GLU A 287 4.15 5.61 -30.27
C GLU A 287 3.25 6.84 -30.46
N LYS A 288 3.24 7.41 -31.68
CA LYS A 288 2.48 8.64 -31.98
C LYS A 288 1.01 8.57 -31.58
N LYS A 289 0.38 7.39 -31.71
CA LYS A 289 -1.01 7.14 -31.30
C LYS A 289 -1.19 7.22 -29.79
N VAL A 290 -0.28 6.61 -29.03
CA VAL A 290 -0.30 6.62 -27.55
C VAL A 290 -0.06 8.04 -27.04
N ARG A 291 0.87 8.78 -27.65
CA ARG A 291 1.12 10.18 -27.32
C ARG A 291 -0.12 11.04 -27.54
N LYS A 292 -0.76 10.94 -28.72
CA LYS A 292 -1.99 11.69 -29.03
C LYS A 292 -3.11 11.36 -28.03
N TRP A 293 -3.30 10.08 -27.72
CA TRP A 293 -4.27 9.67 -26.70
C TRP A 293 -3.94 10.26 -25.33
N LEU A 294 -2.67 10.21 -24.91
CA LEU A 294 -2.23 10.75 -23.63
C LEU A 294 -2.48 12.26 -23.55
N ASP A 295 -2.26 13.00 -24.64
CA ASP A 295 -2.55 14.43 -24.74
C ASP A 295 -4.07 14.70 -24.59
N GLU A 296 -4.91 13.93 -25.27
CA GLU A 296 -6.38 14.01 -25.12
C GLU A 296 -6.83 13.66 -23.68
N TRP A 297 -6.24 12.63 -23.09
CA TRP A 297 -6.51 12.19 -21.72
C TRP A 297 -6.08 13.22 -20.67
N GLN A 298 -4.92 13.88 -20.86
CA GLN A 298 -4.46 14.95 -19.98
C GLN A 298 -5.38 16.18 -20.03
N ASN A 299 -6.07 16.41 -21.15
CA ASN A 299 -7.03 17.50 -21.33
C ASN A 299 -8.44 17.20 -20.77
N LEU A 300 -8.71 15.98 -20.30
CA LEU A 300 -9.98 15.67 -19.63
C LEU A 300 -10.15 16.49 -18.33
N PRO A 301 -11.40 16.75 -17.89
CA PRO A 301 -11.64 17.44 -16.63
C PRO A 301 -11.05 16.66 -15.46
N TYR A 302 -10.46 17.37 -14.49
CA TYR A 302 -9.96 16.76 -13.27
C TYR A 302 -11.07 16.73 -12.21
N ILE A 303 -11.33 15.53 -11.69
CA ILE A 303 -12.26 15.31 -10.59
C ILE A 303 -11.43 14.98 -9.36
N SER A 304 -11.63 15.72 -8.27
CA SER A 304 -10.87 15.52 -7.04
C SER A 304 -11.15 14.13 -6.46
N PRO A 305 -10.13 13.42 -5.94
CA PRO A 305 -10.29 12.17 -5.21
C PRO A 305 -11.22 12.26 -4.00
N TYR A 306 -11.43 13.47 -3.45
CA TYR A 306 -12.33 13.72 -2.32
C TYR A 306 -13.78 14.00 -2.74
N GLU A 307 -14.08 14.02 -4.04
CA GLU A 307 -15.41 14.21 -4.59
C GLU A 307 -16.10 12.90 -4.92
N ASP A 308 -17.44 12.93 -4.93
CA ASP A 308 -18.22 11.77 -5.33
C ASP A 308 -18.08 11.49 -6.84
N ALA A 309 -17.46 10.36 -7.16
CA ALA A 309 -17.24 9.87 -8.51
C ALA A 309 -18.21 8.75 -8.93
N SER A 310 -19.27 8.49 -8.16
CA SER A 310 -20.27 7.46 -8.45
C SER A 310 -20.95 7.60 -9.82
N HIS A 311 -20.99 8.82 -10.35
CA HIS A 311 -21.57 9.16 -11.65
C HIS A 311 -20.68 8.80 -12.85
N LEU A 312 -19.44 8.37 -12.63
CA LEU A 312 -18.51 8.05 -13.71
C LEU A 312 -18.86 6.72 -14.36
N VAL A 313 -18.89 6.70 -15.69
CA VAL A 313 -19.11 5.48 -16.46
C VAL A 313 -17.92 4.54 -16.25
N PRO A 314 -18.12 3.30 -15.78
CA PRO A 314 -17.04 2.34 -15.59
C PRO A 314 -16.25 2.14 -16.88
N LYS A 315 -14.92 1.98 -16.77
CA LYS A 315 -13.99 1.79 -17.89
C LYS A 315 -13.87 2.99 -18.86
N SER A 316 -14.46 4.15 -18.58
CA SER A 316 -14.24 5.38 -19.37
C SER A 316 -12.86 5.99 -19.12
N ASP A 317 -12.35 6.79 -20.07
CA ASP A 317 -11.08 7.50 -19.94
C ASP A 317 -11.10 8.50 -18.75
N LEU A 318 -12.28 9.06 -18.44
CA LEU A 318 -12.50 9.93 -17.28
C LEU A 318 -12.48 9.15 -15.96
N ALA A 319 -13.09 7.95 -15.91
CA ALA A 319 -12.98 7.07 -14.75
C ALA A 319 -11.53 6.62 -14.53
N GLU A 320 -10.79 6.36 -15.61
CA GLU A 320 -9.35 6.07 -15.53
C GLU A 320 -8.56 7.26 -14.99
N LYS A 321 -8.87 8.48 -15.43
CA LYS A 321 -8.26 9.70 -14.90
C LYS A 321 -8.52 9.90 -13.41
N TRP A 322 -9.75 9.63 -12.96
CA TRP A 322 -10.08 9.66 -11.54
C TRP A 322 -9.34 8.57 -10.74
N MET A 323 -9.20 7.35 -11.27
CA MET A 323 -8.39 6.30 -10.64
C MET A 323 -6.91 6.69 -10.53
N VAL A 324 -6.34 7.33 -11.56
CA VAL A 324 -4.97 7.87 -11.49
C VAL A 324 -4.87 8.96 -10.43
N ALA A 325 -5.85 9.89 -10.38
CA ALA A 325 -5.90 10.93 -9.35
C ALA A 325 -5.95 10.33 -7.94
N MET A 326 -6.69 9.24 -7.76
CA MET A 326 -6.82 8.53 -6.50
C MET A 326 -5.50 7.91 -6.04
N LEU A 327 -4.83 7.16 -6.92
CA LEU A 327 -3.52 6.56 -6.63
C LEU A 327 -2.44 7.62 -6.42
N HIS A 328 -2.49 8.71 -7.19
CA HIS A 328 -1.60 9.85 -7.04
C HIS A 328 -1.75 10.51 -5.66
N GLU A 329 -2.99 10.74 -5.20
CA GLU A 329 -3.21 11.29 -3.86
C GLU A 329 -2.72 10.34 -2.77
N VAL A 330 -3.04 9.04 -2.86
CA VAL A 330 -2.58 8.03 -1.89
C VAL A 330 -1.06 8.02 -1.78
N LEU A 331 -0.34 7.99 -2.90
CA LEU A 331 1.12 8.05 -2.88
C LEU A 331 1.62 9.39 -2.32
N HIS A 332 0.91 10.50 -2.55
CA HIS A 332 1.23 11.77 -1.92
C HIS A 332 0.96 11.82 -0.41
N LEU A 333 0.09 10.97 0.13
CA LEU A 333 -0.05 10.83 1.59
C LEU A 333 1.09 10.04 2.22
N PHE A 334 1.86 9.29 1.43
CA PHE A 334 3.03 8.58 1.92
C PHE A 334 4.25 9.49 1.99
N VAL A 335 4.96 9.42 3.11
CA VAL A 335 6.23 10.11 3.36
C VAL A 335 7.28 9.80 2.28
N PRO A 336 7.52 8.53 1.88
CA PRO A 336 8.46 8.23 0.81
C PRO A 336 7.87 8.41 -0.60
N LYS A 337 6.57 8.69 -0.78
CA LYS A 337 5.92 8.78 -2.11
C LYS A 337 6.04 7.50 -2.95
N LYS A 338 6.19 6.37 -2.28
CA LYS A 338 6.24 5.01 -2.83
C LYS A 338 5.66 4.02 -1.83
N THR A 339 5.26 2.85 -2.30
CA THR A 339 4.83 1.72 -1.47
C THR A 339 4.91 0.43 -2.28
N GLU A 340 4.90 -0.72 -1.62
CA GLU A 340 4.64 -2.01 -2.27
C GLU A 340 3.29 -2.00 -3.00
N LYS A 341 3.24 -2.60 -4.18
CA LYS A 341 2.04 -2.74 -5.01
C LYS A 341 0.94 -3.49 -4.26
N GLU A 342 1.29 -4.48 -3.45
CA GLU A 342 0.33 -5.25 -2.65
C GLU A 342 -0.39 -4.37 -1.62
N ASN A 343 0.30 -3.39 -1.04
CA ASN A 343 -0.33 -2.43 -0.13
C ASN A 343 -1.38 -1.58 -0.86
N LEU A 344 -1.11 -1.17 -2.12
CA LEU A 344 -2.09 -0.46 -2.95
C LEU A 344 -3.25 -1.36 -3.36
N VAL A 345 -2.99 -2.65 -3.58
CA VAL A 345 -4.02 -3.66 -3.86
C VAL A 345 -5.01 -3.74 -2.69
N LEU A 346 -4.52 -3.99 -1.48
CA LEU A 346 -5.33 -4.12 -0.27
C LEU A 346 -6.09 -2.83 0.06
N LEU A 347 -5.45 -1.68 -0.16
CA LEU A 347 -6.07 -0.38 0.03
C LEU A 347 -7.13 -0.08 -1.04
N GLY A 348 -6.89 -0.47 -2.29
CA GLY A 348 -7.81 -0.24 -3.42
C GLY A 348 -9.19 -0.87 -3.21
N ASP A 349 -9.23 -2.05 -2.58
CA ASP A 349 -10.49 -2.72 -2.21
C ASP A 349 -11.31 -1.87 -1.23
N HIS A 350 -10.65 -1.14 -0.33
CA HIS A 350 -11.30 -0.24 0.63
C HIS A 350 -11.65 1.12 0.01
N LEU A 351 -10.84 1.60 -0.94
CA LEU A 351 -11.11 2.83 -1.68
C LEU A 351 -12.27 2.72 -2.68
N GLY A 352 -12.83 1.51 -2.87
CA GLY A 352 -13.91 1.28 -3.83
C GLY A 352 -13.43 1.31 -5.29
N LEU A 353 -12.13 1.06 -5.52
CA LEU A 353 -11.56 1.01 -6.86
C LEU A 353 -11.91 -0.33 -7.52
N SER A 354 -12.33 -0.29 -8.79
CA SER A 354 -12.57 -1.52 -9.56
C SER A 354 -11.27 -2.31 -9.73
N PRO A 355 -11.28 -3.66 -9.75
CA PRO A 355 -10.05 -4.48 -9.83
C PRO A 355 -9.14 -4.14 -11.04
N GLY A 356 -9.71 -3.51 -12.07
CA GLY A 356 -8.97 -2.95 -13.20
C GLY A 356 -7.94 -1.86 -12.85
N PHE A 357 -8.00 -1.25 -11.65
CA PHE A 357 -7.04 -0.22 -11.23
C PHE A 357 -5.60 -0.74 -11.19
N ARG A 358 -5.41 -2.06 -10.99
CA ARG A 358 -4.09 -2.71 -11.02
C ARG A 358 -3.36 -2.48 -12.35
N LYS A 359 -4.12 -2.43 -13.46
CA LYS A 359 -3.58 -2.16 -14.81
C LYS A 359 -3.26 -0.68 -15.02
N VAL A 360 -3.92 0.23 -14.28
CA VAL A 360 -3.68 1.68 -14.37
C VAL A 360 -2.25 2.02 -13.96
N ILE A 361 -1.74 1.38 -12.91
CA ILE A 361 -0.36 1.56 -12.44
C ILE A 361 0.65 1.30 -13.57
N THR A 362 0.44 0.25 -14.37
CA THR A 362 1.35 -0.12 -15.48
C THR A 362 1.08 0.65 -16.77
N ARG A 363 -0.15 1.13 -16.99
CA ARG A 363 -0.54 1.87 -18.20
C ARG A 363 -0.10 3.33 -18.20
N HIS A 364 0.19 3.89 -17.02
CA HIS A 364 0.65 5.27 -16.85
C HIS A 364 2.11 5.34 -16.39
N PRO A 365 3.08 4.82 -17.17
CA PRO A 365 4.48 4.77 -16.77
C PRO A 365 5.14 6.15 -16.73
N GLY A 366 4.48 7.21 -17.23
CA GLY A 366 4.92 8.60 -17.09
C GLY A 366 4.66 9.19 -15.70
N ILE A 367 3.74 8.58 -14.94
CA ILE A 367 3.32 9.04 -13.61
C ILE A 367 3.83 8.07 -12.55
N PHE A 368 3.58 6.77 -12.76
CA PHE A 368 4.00 5.70 -11.85
C PHE A 368 5.17 4.94 -12.43
N TYR A 369 6.17 4.65 -11.61
CA TYR A 369 7.19 3.66 -11.93
C TYR A 369 6.97 2.42 -11.07
N VAL A 370 7.13 1.24 -11.66
CA VAL A 370 7.09 -0.04 -10.93
C VAL A 370 8.49 -0.61 -10.91
N SER A 371 9.12 -0.62 -9.74
CA SER A 371 10.40 -1.29 -9.52
C SER A 371 10.16 -2.75 -9.13
N ASN A 372 10.93 -3.66 -9.73
CA ASN A 372 10.91 -5.10 -9.38
C ASN A 372 12.04 -5.50 -8.43
N LYS A 373 12.70 -4.51 -7.81
CA LYS A 373 13.78 -4.76 -6.84
C LYS A 373 13.24 -5.42 -5.57
N LEU A 374 14.14 -6.07 -4.83
CA LEU A 374 13.82 -6.71 -3.53
C LEU A 374 12.81 -7.85 -3.61
N LYS A 375 12.71 -8.55 -4.76
CA LYS A 375 11.73 -9.63 -5.00
C LYS A 375 10.26 -9.19 -4.78
N THR A 376 10.01 -7.88 -4.86
CA THR A 376 8.68 -7.28 -4.69
C THR A 376 8.45 -6.23 -5.77
N GLN A 377 7.18 -5.88 -6.01
CA GLN A 377 6.84 -4.79 -6.92
C GLN A 377 6.57 -3.53 -6.09
N THR A 378 7.44 -2.52 -6.20
CA THR A 378 7.27 -1.23 -5.52
C THR A 378 6.80 -0.18 -6.51
N VAL A 379 5.68 0.48 -6.22
CA VAL A 379 5.14 1.58 -7.01
C VAL A 379 5.70 2.88 -6.48
N VAL A 380 6.34 3.65 -7.36
CA VAL A 380 7.01 4.92 -7.06
C VAL A 380 6.35 6.03 -7.86
N LEU A 381 6.04 7.16 -7.21
CA LEU A 381 5.55 8.35 -7.89
C LEU A 381 6.72 9.10 -8.55
N ARG A 382 6.74 9.19 -9.88
CA ARG A 382 7.91 9.71 -10.61
C ARG A 382 8.23 11.16 -10.33
N GLU A 383 7.21 12.03 -10.32
CA GLU A 383 7.36 13.46 -10.05
C GLU A 383 7.96 13.76 -8.66
N ALA A 384 7.86 12.82 -7.73
CA ALA A 384 8.36 12.98 -6.38
C ALA A 384 9.87 12.77 -6.28
N TYR A 385 10.51 12.23 -7.32
CA TYR A 385 11.92 11.86 -7.30
C TYR A 385 12.72 12.58 -8.38
N ARG A 386 13.92 13.00 -8.02
CA ARG A 386 14.97 13.43 -8.95
C ARG A 386 16.16 12.52 -8.73
N ARG A 387 16.47 11.70 -9.74
CA ARG A 387 17.37 10.55 -9.60
C ARG A 387 16.84 9.63 -8.50
N ASP A 388 17.60 9.40 -7.44
CA ASP A 388 17.24 8.52 -6.33
C ASP A 388 16.74 9.30 -5.09
N LEU A 389 16.70 10.64 -5.14
CA LEU A 389 16.36 11.51 -4.01
C LEU A 389 14.96 12.10 -4.14
N LEU A 390 14.28 12.23 -2.98
CA LEU A 390 12.96 12.85 -2.89
C LEU A 390 13.05 14.37 -3.13
N VAL A 391 12.24 14.89 -4.05
CA VAL A 391 12.21 16.31 -4.44
C VAL A 391 11.74 17.18 -3.28
N VAL A 392 10.62 16.82 -2.66
CA VAL A 392 10.08 17.53 -1.50
C VAL A 392 10.63 16.87 -0.25
N LYS A 393 11.54 17.55 0.44
CA LYS A 393 12.17 17.04 1.66
C LYS A 393 11.13 16.87 2.77
N HIS A 394 11.17 15.73 3.43
CA HIS A 394 10.35 15.43 4.61
C HIS A 394 11.29 15.07 5.78
N PRO A 395 11.08 15.60 7.01
CA PRO A 395 11.97 15.36 8.15
C PRO A 395 12.23 13.87 8.42
N LEU A 396 11.17 13.05 8.39
CA LEU A 396 11.30 11.60 8.58
C LEU A 396 12.11 10.91 7.46
N MET A 397 12.05 11.40 6.21
CA MET A 397 12.92 10.85 5.15
C MET A 397 14.38 11.26 5.34
N GLY A 398 14.64 12.48 5.82
CA GLY A 398 15.98 12.92 6.20
C GLY A 398 16.62 12.00 7.25
N LEU A 399 15.85 11.65 8.29
CA LEU A 399 16.28 10.68 9.30
C LEU A 399 16.51 9.29 8.73
N ARG A 400 15.64 8.81 7.84
CA ARG A 400 15.83 7.53 7.15
C ARG A 400 17.15 7.51 6.37
N TYR A 401 17.50 8.59 5.67
CA TYR A 401 18.79 8.69 4.98
C TYR A 401 19.97 8.68 5.97
N GLN A 402 19.85 9.33 7.13
CA GLN A 402 20.88 9.28 8.17
C GLN A 402 21.04 7.86 8.75
N TYR A 403 19.95 7.11 8.96
CA TYR A 403 20.01 5.71 9.37
C TYR A 403 20.64 4.82 8.30
N ILE A 404 20.31 5.02 7.01
CA ILE A 404 20.97 4.31 5.90
C ILE A 404 22.47 4.62 5.92
N HIS A 405 22.88 5.89 6.04
CA HIS A 405 24.29 6.24 6.15
C HIS A 405 24.97 5.54 7.33
N LEU A 406 24.32 5.52 8.51
CA LEU A 406 24.83 4.81 9.68
C LEU A 406 25.01 3.31 9.41
N MET A 407 24.06 2.65 8.73
CA MET A 407 24.14 1.23 8.38
C MET A 407 25.38 0.91 7.52
N HIS A 408 25.79 1.83 6.64
CA HIS A 408 26.89 1.60 5.70
C HIS A 408 28.25 2.10 6.18
N LYS A 409 28.30 3.05 7.13
CA LYS A 409 29.54 3.65 7.68
C LYS A 409 30.59 2.62 8.18
N GLY A 410 30.16 1.48 8.71
CA GLY A 410 31.07 0.43 9.18
C GLY A 410 31.84 -0.28 8.06
N LYS A 411 31.20 -0.47 6.90
CA LYS A 411 31.77 -1.20 5.76
C LYS A 411 32.95 -0.45 5.11
N GLU A 412 32.84 0.87 5.01
CA GLU A 412 33.88 1.73 4.42
C GLU A 412 35.18 1.71 5.23
N THR A 413 35.09 1.66 6.57
CA THR A 413 36.29 1.61 7.42
C THR A 413 37.01 0.28 7.35
N ASP A 414 36.29 -0.81 7.13
CA ASP A 414 36.86 -2.15 6.95
C ASP A 414 37.43 -2.34 5.53
N ALA A 415 36.80 -1.75 4.50
CA ALA A 415 37.34 -1.70 3.14
C ALA A 415 38.66 -0.89 3.09
N LYS A 416 38.69 0.29 3.73
CA LYS A 416 39.92 1.09 3.85
C LYS A 416 41.04 0.37 4.62
N LYS A 417 40.71 -0.40 5.67
CA LYS A 417 41.67 -1.25 6.40
C LYS A 417 42.17 -2.45 5.60
N LYS A 418 41.35 -3.00 4.68
CA LYS A 418 41.77 -4.05 3.75
C LYS A 418 42.72 -3.50 2.69
N HIS A 419 42.42 -2.33 2.11
CA HIS A 419 43.32 -1.64 1.17
C HIS A 419 44.63 -1.16 1.82
N SER A 420 44.61 -0.72 3.09
CA SER A 420 45.85 -0.35 3.79
C SER A 420 46.73 -1.57 4.13
N LYS A 421 46.14 -2.76 4.33
CA LYS A 421 46.89 -4.01 4.54
C LYS A 421 47.48 -4.59 3.26
N SER A 422 46.87 -4.39 2.09
CA SER A 422 47.47 -4.80 0.81
C SER A 422 48.66 -3.91 0.42
N ARG A 423 48.67 -2.63 0.82
CA ARG A 423 49.79 -1.70 0.58
C ARG A 423 51.03 -1.95 1.46
N ILE A 424 50.88 -2.56 2.64
CA ILE A 424 52.02 -2.84 3.55
C ILE A 424 52.85 -4.07 3.08
N GLY A 425 52.33 -4.87 2.14
CA GLY A 425 53.06 -6.00 1.55
C GLY A 425 53.94 -5.66 0.35
N ALA A 426 53.94 -4.40 -0.12
CA ALA A 426 54.62 -4.01 -1.37
C ALA A 426 55.26 -2.62 -1.24
N ALA A 427 56.30 -2.48 -0.41
CA ALA A 427 57.18 -1.31 -0.45
C ALA A 427 58.54 -1.62 0.21
N HIS A 428 59.42 -2.29 -0.53
CA HIS A 428 60.87 -2.14 -0.39
C HIS A 428 61.36 -1.63 -1.75
N GLY A 429 61.71 -0.33 -1.86
CA GLY A 429 62.30 0.22 -3.08
C GLY A 429 61.99 1.69 -3.39
N SER A 430 62.77 2.59 -2.77
CA SER A 430 63.25 3.91 -3.25
C SER A 430 62.29 5.06 -3.63
N ILE A 431 62.85 6.25 -3.44
CA ILE A 431 62.31 7.61 -3.30
C ILE A 431 62.61 8.48 -4.57
N ASP A 432 62.01 9.69 -4.59
CA ASP A 432 62.09 10.86 -5.51
C ASP A 432 61.17 10.81 -6.76
N ASN A 433 60.36 11.83 -7.14
CA ASN A 433 60.35 13.26 -6.83
C ASN A 433 58.99 13.92 -7.23
N ASP A 434 58.55 14.90 -6.43
CA ASP A 434 58.01 16.26 -6.72
C ASP A 434 56.78 16.60 -7.65
N ILE A 435 55.99 17.58 -7.15
CA ILE A 435 55.09 18.62 -7.75
C ILE A 435 53.63 18.37 -8.24
N THR A 436 52.75 19.20 -7.64
CA THR A 436 51.44 19.82 -8.04
C THR A 436 50.08 19.07 -7.95
N PRO A 437 49.01 19.76 -7.46
CA PRO A 437 47.65 19.24 -7.40
C PRO A 437 46.76 19.84 -8.51
N GLU A 438 46.18 19.00 -9.36
CA GLU A 438 45.02 19.36 -10.19
C GLU A 438 44.00 18.22 -10.16
N ASP A 439 42.78 18.60 -9.77
CA ASP A 439 41.46 18.06 -10.12
C ASP A 439 41.34 16.57 -10.51
N GLU A 440 40.82 15.76 -9.58
CA GLU A 440 40.20 14.46 -9.92
C GLU A 440 38.70 14.48 -9.60
N GLU A 441 37.92 14.50 -10.69
CA GLU A 441 36.53 14.07 -10.70
C GLU A 441 36.47 12.62 -10.18
N SER A 442 35.66 12.40 -9.15
CA SER A 442 35.44 11.07 -8.59
C SER A 442 34.62 10.22 -9.57
N GLU A 443 35.29 9.30 -10.27
CA GLU A 443 34.66 8.15 -10.90
C GLU A 443 34.21 7.17 -9.80
N GLU A 444 32.90 6.93 -9.70
CA GLU A 444 32.35 5.88 -8.86
C GLU A 444 32.57 4.53 -9.58
N GLU A 445 33.51 3.72 -9.08
CA GLU A 445 33.63 2.32 -9.45
C GLU A 445 32.42 1.55 -8.88
N ASP A 446 31.52 1.14 -9.77
CA ASP A 446 30.42 0.21 -9.50
C ASP A 446 31.02 -1.17 -9.15
N ASP A 447 30.99 -1.56 -7.88
CA ASP A 447 31.16 -2.97 -7.47
C ASP A 447 29.93 -3.77 -7.95
N GLU A 448 30.07 -4.43 -9.09
CA GLU A 448 29.14 -5.44 -9.60
C GLU A 448 29.21 -6.69 -8.70
N ASP A 449 28.32 -6.77 -7.71
CA ASP A 449 27.95 -8.06 -7.11
C ASP A 449 27.13 -8.85 -8.16
N GLU A 450 27.82 -9.68 -8.95
CA GLU A 450 27.22 -10.73 -9.78
C GLU A 450 26.50 -11.75 -8.89
N GLU A 451 25.20 -11.56 -8.65
CA GLU A 451 24.31 -12.69 -8.34
C GLU A 451 23.78 -13.21 -9.69
N GLU A 452 24.25 -14.41 -10.08
CA GLU A 452 23.78 -15.16 -11.25
C GLU A 452 22.24 -15.25 -11.25
N GLU A 453 21.58 -14.48 -12.10
CA GLU A 453 20.18 -14.69 -12.46
C GLU A 453 20.12 -15.82 -13.50
N GLU A 454 19.79 -17.04 -13.08
CA GLU A 454 19.39 -18.06 -14.03
C GLU A 454 18.08 -17.64 -14.72
N GLU A 455 18.20 -17.32 -16.01
CA GLU A 455 17.10 -17.28 -16.96
C GLU A 455 16.36 -18.62 -16.99
N LEU A 456 15.14 -18.65 -16.46
CA LEU A 456 14.15 -19.65 -16.85
C LEU A 456 13.00 -18.96 -17.57
N SER A 457 13.22 -18.68 -18.85
CA SER A 457 12.14 -18.53 -19.81
C SER A 457 11.62 -19.92 -20.20
N ALA A 458 10.46 -20.32 -19.67
CA ALA A 458 9.68 -21.41 -20.25
C ALA A 458 8.17 -21.17 -20.09
N ALA A 459 7.53 -21.01 -21.25
CA ALA A 459 6.16 -21.35 -21.59
C ALA A 459 5.01 -20.58 -20.91
N SER A 460 4.44 -19.68 -21.73
CA SER A 460 3.01 -19.39 -21.78
C SER A 460 2.13 -20.65 -21.76
N GLY A 461 1.17 -20.69 -20.85
CA GLY A 461 -0.06 -21.49 -20.93
C GLY A 461 -1.13 -20.77 -20.12
N VAL A 462 -2.02 -20.03 -20.81
CA VAL A 462 -3.46 -20.33 -20.88
C VAL A 462 -4.14 -20.27 -19.52
N ASP A 463 -4.82 -19.16 -19.27
CA ASP A 463 -6.09 -19.15 -18.53
C ASP A 463 -7.11 -18.42 -19.41
N THR A 464 -7.89 -19.21 -20.13
CA THR A 464 -9.17 -18.81 -20.71
C THR A 464 -10.19 -18.77 -19.58
N GLU A 465 -10.62 -17.58 -19.18
CA GLU A 465 -11.85 -17.43 -18.41
C GLU A 465 -13.01 -17.36 -19.41
N ASP A 466 -13.75 -18.46 -19.45
CA ASP A 466 -14.98 -18.67 -20.20
C ASP A 466 -16.11 -17.87 -19.53
N GLU A 467 -16.69 -16.90 -20.23
CA GLU A 467 -17.94 -16.26 -19.81
C GLU A 467 -19.10 -17.08 -20.37
N SER A 468 -19.75 -17.87 -19.50
CA SER A 468 -21.02 -18.53 -19.81
C SER A 468 -22.20 -17.65 -19.39
N ASP A 469 -22.78 -16.95 -20.37
CA ASP A 469 -24.15 -16.45 -20.31
C ASP A 469 -25.11 -17.60 -20.63
N ASP A 470 -25.92 -18.03 -19.66
CA ASP A 470 -27.07 -18.92 -19.90
C ASP A 470 -28.38 -18.16 -19.62
N GLU A 471 -29.00 -17.70 -20.72
CA GLU A 471 -30.42 -17.36 -20.80
C GLU A 471 -31.21 -18.59 -21.26
N CYS A 472 -32.31 -18.84 -20.56
CA CYS A 472 -33.18 -20.01 -20.65
C CYS A 472 -34.06 -20.01 -21.91
N VAL A 473 -34.08 -21.08 -22.70
CA VAL A 473 -35.32 -21.57 -23.37
C VAL A 473 -35.32 -23.11 -23.51
N SER A 474 -36.39 -23.68 -22.95
CA SER A 474 -36.99 -25.02 -23.07
C SER A 474 -36.82 -25.80 -24.39
N GLN A 475 -36.61 -27.12 -24.29
CA GLN A 475 -37.59 -28.15 -24.69
C GLN A 475 -37.13 -29.58 -24.32
N SER A 476 -38.15 -30.43 -24.14
CA SER A 476 -38.20 -31.81 -23.65
C SER A 476 -37.52 -32.87 -24.53
N SER A 477 -36.93 -33.92 -23.93
CA SER A 477 -37.39 -35.33 -24.09
C SER A 477 -36.40 -36.35 -23.52
N THR A 478 -36.93 -37.21 -22.65
CA THR A 478 -36.60 -38.60 -22.27
C THR A 478 -35.50 -39.39 -23.02
N MET A 479 -34.54 -39.90 -22.22
CA MET A 479 -34.20 -41.32 -21.93
C MET A 479 -33.84 -42.33 -23.04
N GLU A 480 -32.87 -43.21 -22.68
CA GLU A 480 -32.43 -44.52 -23.24
C GLU A 480 -31.14 -44.49 -24.08
N GLN A 481 -30.01 -44.99 -23.55
CA GLN A 481 -29.54 -46.38 -23.35
C GLN A 481 -28.89 -47.01 -24.58
N ARG A 482 -27.78 -47.75 -24.29
CA ARG A 482 -27.03 -48.70 -25.13
C ARG A 482 -26.09 -48.08 -26.18
N GLU A 483 -25.00 -48.71 -26.61
CA GLU A 483 -24.04 -49.72 -26.12
C GLU A 483 -23.13 -49.96 -27.35
N THR A 484 -21.82 -50.09 -27.16
CA THR A 484 -20.89 -50.87 -28.00
C THR A 484 -20.87 -50.69 -29.53
N THR A 485 -19.70 -50.39 -30.09
CA THR A 485 -18.94 -51.39 -30.88
C THR A 485 -17.52 -50.90 -31.20
N ARG A 486 -16.56 -51.81 -31.04
CA ARG A 486 -15.15 -51.73 -31.44
C ARG A 486 -14.98 -52.29 -32.86
N HIS A 487 -14.07 -51.72 -33.65
CA HIS A 487 -13.04 -52.34 -34.53
C HIS A 487 -12.54 -51.24 -35.50
N GLY A 488 -11.27 -50.85 -35.51
CA GLY A 488 -10.13 -51.58 -36.10
C GLY A 488 -10.25 -51.52 -37.64
N THR A 489 -9.35 -50.92 -38.42
CA THR A 489 -7.97 -51.36 -38.59
C THR A 489 -7.16 -50.37 -39.46
N ASN A 490 -5.89 -50.24 -39.12
CA ASN A 490 -4.75 -49.67 -39.87
C ASN A 490 -4.70 -50.00 -41.37
N ARG A 491 -4.08 -49.10 -42.18
CA ARG A 491 -2.83 -49.42 -42.90
C ARG A 491 -2.18 -48.24 -43.68
N ARG A 492 -0.90 -48.05 -43.34
CA ARG A 492 0.30 -48.07 -44.19
C ARG A 492 0.80 -46.78 -44.87
N VAL A 493 1.93 -46.34 -44.30
CA VAL A 493 3.06 -45.57 -44.83
C VAL A 493 3.70 -46.26 -46.05
N MET A 494 4.15 -45.47 -47.03
CA MET A 494 5.26 -45.81 -47.93
C MET A 494 6.07 -44.55 -48.26
N LEU A 495 7.38 -44.75 -48.33
CA LEU A 495 8.48 -43.79 -48.34
C LEU A 495 8.83 -43.24 -49.73
N LYS A 496 9.29 -41.98 -49.70
CA LYS A 496 10.44 -41.33 -50.37
C LYS A 496 11.16 -41.95 -51.59
N ASN A 497 11.48 -41.00 -52.47
CA ASN A 497 12.65 -40.83 -53.35
C ASN A 497 12.59 -41.47 -54.74
N ILE A 498 12.63 -40.63 -55.78
CA ILE A 498 13.86 -40.21 -56.50
C ILE A 498 13.78 -38.70 -56.72
#